data_AF-A0ABD7SE87-F1
#
_entry.id   AF-A0ABD7SE87-F1
#
_cell.length_a   1.000
_cell.length_b   1.000
_cell.length_c   1.000
_cell.angle_alpha   90.00
_cell.angle_beta   90.00
_cell.angle_gamma   90.00
#
_symmetry.space_group_name_H-M   'P 1'
#
loop_
_entity.id
_entity.type
_entity.pdbx_description
1 polymer ?
#
loop_
_entity_poly.entity_id
_entity_poly.type
_entity_poly.pdbx_seq_one_letter_code
_entity_poly.pdbx_strand_id
1 'polypeptide(L)' 'MGAAEHSTFWLLYGHYGPTMSVEQFRAEFMPKLTMKTLQNWIARGDAPKPINGVVDVRDVATWWDGQRKQKTG' A
#
# COMPACT_ATOMS: atom_id res chain seq x y z
N MET A 1 -17.30 5.90 8.33
CA MET A 1 -17.25 5.31 6.97
C MET A 1 -16.12 4.29 6.97
N GLY A 2 -16.33 3.05 7.46
CA GLY A 2 -15.22 2.11 7.77
C GLY A 2 -15.28 0.74 7.08
N ALA A 3 -16.21 0.52 6.15
CA ALA A 3 -16.41 -0.82 5.57
C ALA A 3 -15.29 -1.25 4.60
N ALA A 4 -14.64 -0.30 3.92
CA ALA A 4 -13.59 -0.61 2.93
C ALA A 4 -12.21 -0.83 3.58
N GLU A 5 -11.90 -0.10 4.66
CA GLU A 5 -10.64 -0.19 5.41
C GLU A 5 -10.40 -1.60 5.97
N HIS A 6 -11.47 -2.25 6.45
CA HIS A 6 -11.37 -3.60 6.97
C HIS A 6 -11.23 -4.66 5.86
N SER A 7 -11.91 -4.50 4.72
CA SER A 7 -11.85 -5.50 3.64
C SER A 7 -10.47 -5.62 3.01
N THR A 8 -9.82 -4.51 2.67
CA THR A 8 -8.47 -4.56 2.08
C THR A 8 -7.44 -5.04 3.10
N PHE A 9 -7.52 -4.60 4.36
CA PHE A 9 -6.61 -5.06 5.40
C PHE A 9 -6.66 -6.58 5.58
N TRP A 10 -7.84 -7.19 5.74
CA TRP A 10 -7.96 -8.63 5.95
C TRP A 10 -7.45 -9.46 4.76
N LEU A 11 -7.65 -8.98 3.52
CA LEU A 11 -7.15 -9.66 2.32
C LEU A 11 -5.62 -9.68 2.31
N LEU A 12 -4.99 -8.54 2.54
CA LEU A 12 -3.53 -8.43 2.56
C LEU A 12 -2.94 -9.16 3.77
N TYR A 13 -3.59 -9.09 4.93
CA TYR A 13 -3.14 -9.75 6.14
C TYR A 13 -3.21 -11.27 6.02
N GLY A 14 -4.26 -11.81 5.40
CA GLY A 14 -4.38 -13.24 5.14
C GLY A 14 -3.35 -13.78 4.15
N HIS A 15 -2.92 -12.95 3.19
CA HIS A 15 -1.98 -13.35 2.14
C HIS A 15 -0.50 -13.13 2.53
N TYR A 16 -0.19 -12.00 3.15
CA TYR A 16 1.19 -11.58 3.45
C TYR A 16 1.51 -11.49 4.95
N GLY A 17 0.51 -11.49 5.84
CA GLY A 17 0.68 -11.31 7.28
C GLY A 17 0.70 -9.84 7.71
N PRO A 18 1.36 -9.49 8.83
CA PRO A 18 1.34 -8.13 9.39
C PRO A 18 2.14 -7.11 8.57
N THR A 19 3.15 -7.55 7.81
CA THR A 19 4.03 -6.70 7.02
C THR A 19 4.29 -7.33 5.66
N MET A 20 4.41 -6.52 4.62
CA MET A 20 4.80 -6.99 3.28
C MET A 20 6.03 -6.25 2.76
N SER A 21 6.82 -6.90 1.91
CA SER A 21 7.98 -6.25 1.28
C SER A 21 7.55 -5.18 0.29
N VAL A 22 8.37 -4.15 0.12
CA VAL A 22 8.13 -3.08 -0.88
C VAL A 22 7.95 -3.64 -2.29
N GLU A 23 8.65 -4.73 -2.61
CA GLU A 23 8.54 -5.43 -3.88
C GLU A 23 7.16 -6.07 -4.08
N GLN A 24 6.61 -6.69 -3.02
CA GLN A 24 5.27 -7.29 -3.06
C GLN A 24 4.20 -6.21 -3.16
N PHE A 25 4.33 -5.13 -2.36
CA PHE A 25 3.47 -3.95 -2.46
C PHE A 25 3.45 -3.39 -3.89
N ARG A 26 4.64 -3.23 -4.50
CA ARG A 26 4.76 -2.79 -5.88
C ARG A 26 4.06 -3.75 -6.84
N ALA A 27 4.31 -5.05 -6.72
CA ALA A 27 3.74 -6.04 -7.62
C ALA A 27 2.21 -6.09 -7.54
N GLU A 28 1.64 -5.97 -6.35
CA GLU A 28 0.20 -6.07 -6.09
C GLU A 28 -0.55 -4.79 -6.52
N PHE A 29 -0.09 -3.62 -6.06
CA PHE A 29 -0.82 -2.37 -6.25
C PHE A 29 -0.35 -1.58 -7.47
N MET A 30 0.91 -1.78 -7.87
CA MET A 30 1.62 -0.91 -8.81
C MET A 30 2.52 -1.68 -9.80
N PRO A 31 2.05 -2.79 -10.42
CA PRO A 31 2.93 -3.67 -11.21
C PRO A 31 3.58 -2.96 -12.40
N LYS A 32 2.93 -1.92 -12.93
CA LYS A 32 3.40 -1.11 -14.06
C LYS A 32 4.40 -0.03 -13.67
N LEU A 33 4.53 0.30 -12.39
CA LEU A 33 5.48 1.31 -11.93
C LEU A 33 6.86 0.69 -11.75
N THR A 34 7.91 1.48 -11.92
CA THR A 34 9.28 1.05 -11.61
C THR A 34 9.59 1.26 -10.13
N MET A 35 10.55 0.53 -9.57
CA MET A 35 11.02 0.74 -8.19
C MET A 35 11.49 2.17 -7.96
N LYS A 36 12.14 2.79 -8.95
CA LYS A 36 12.60 4.19 -8.89
C LYS A 36 11.42 5.16 -8.74
N THR A 37 10.34 4.95 -9.50
CA THR A 37 9.13 5.78 -9.35
C THR A 37 8.47 5.58 -7.99
N LEU A 38 8.40 4.33 -7.52
CA LEU A 38 7.86 4.02 -6.20
C LEU A 38 8.67 4.68 -5.07
N GLN A 39 10.01 4.64 -5.16
CA GLN A 39 10.87 5.35 -4.20
C GLN A 39 10.62 6.86 -4.22
N ASN A 40 10.40 7.44 -5.39
CA ASN A 40 10.06 8.87 -5.49
C ASN A 40 8.69 9.18 -4.85
N TRP A 41 7.71 8.28 -4.98
CA TRP A 41 6.41 8.40 -4.30
C TRP A 41 6.54 8.29 -2.79
N ILE A 42 7.32 7.33 -2.30
CA ILE A 42 7.63 7.18 -0.88
C ILE A 42 8.31 8.46 -0.35
N ALA A 43 9.27 9.00 -1.08
CA ALA A 43 9.96 10.25 -0.72
C ALA A 43 9.02 11.46 -0.73
N ARG A 44 8.01 11.48 -1.60
CA ARG A 44 6.96 12.50 -1.67
C ARG A 44 5.88 12.33 -0.58
N GLY A 45 5.82 11.18 0.10
CA GLY A 45 4.74 10.83 1.02
C GLY A 45 3.46 10.34 0.32
N ASP A 46 3.56 9.97 -0.97
CA ASP A 46 2.45 9.46 -1.78
C ASP A 46 2.27 7.94 -1.63
N ALA A 47 3.15 7.26 -0.90
CA ALA A 47 3.11 5.82 -0.67
C ALA A 47 3.53 5.50 0.77
N PRO A 48 3.06 4.37 1.34
CA PRO A 48 3.40 3.93 2.68
C PRO A 48 4.92 3.82 2.83
N LYS A 49 5.46 4.39 3.91
CA LYS A 49 6.90 4.48 4.12
C LYS A 49 7.43 3.13 4.59
N PRO A 50 8.34 2.48 3.86
CA PRO A 50 8.93 1.24 4.32
C PRO A 50 9.84 1.49 5.52
N ILE A 51 9.70 0.63 6.51
CA ILE A 51 10.55 0.56 7.69
C ILE A 51 11.40 -0.70 7.51
N ASN A 52 12.72 -0.55 7.45
CA ASN A 52 13.66 -1.65 7.28
C ASN A 52 13.39 -2.52 6.02
N GLY A 53 12.86 -1.92 4.94
CA GLY A 53 12.57 -2.61 3.67
C GLY A 53 11.19 -3.30 3.58
N VAL A 54 10.38 -3.21 4.64
CA VAL A 54 9.00 -3.73 4.66
C VAL A 54 8.00 -2.60 4.95
N VAL A 55 6.78 -2.73 4.44
CA VAL A 55 5.66 -1.84 4.74
C VAL A 55 4.64 -2.57 5.61
N ASP A 56 4.01 -1.84 6.52
CA ASP A 56 2.94 -2.37 7.34
C ASP A 56 1.67 -2.55 6.50
N VAL A 57 1.02 -3.70 6.63
CA VAL A 57 -0.17 -4.01 5.83
C VAL A 57 -1.35 -3.09 6.15
N ARG A 58 -1.45 -2.60 7.38
CA ARG A 58 -2.47 -1.63 7.80
C ARG A 58 -2.25 -0.27 7.15
N ASP A 59 -0.99 0.16 7.06
CA ASP A 59 -0.62 1.42 6.40
C ASP A 59 -0.91 1.35 4.90
N VAL A 60 -0.56 0.23 4.26
CA VAL A 60 -0.90 -0.09 2.86
C VAL A 60 -2.40 -0.06 2.62
N ALA A 61 -3.20 -0.71 3.47
CA ALA A 61 -4.66 -0.75 3.35
C ALA A 61 -5.26 0.66 3.49
N THR A 62 -4.79 1.46 4.45
CA THR A 62 -5.24 2.83 4.67
C THR A 62 -4.90 3.73 3.48
N TRP A 63 -3.67 3.63 2.98
CA TRP A 63 -3.22 4.34 1.79
C TRP A 63 -4.06 4.00 0.55
N TRP A 64 -4.32 2.70 0.33
CA TRP A 64 -5.07 2.25 -0.84
C TRP A 64 -6.52 2.75 -0.83
N ASP A 65 -7.16 2.73 0.34
CA ASP A 65 -8.50 3.30 0.50
C ASP A 65 -8.51 4.81 0.18
N GLY A 66 -7.51 5.54 0.67
CA GLY A 66 -7.30 6.96 0.37
C GLY A 66 -7.12 7.23 -1.14
N GLN A 67 -6.35 6.41 -1.85
CA GLN A 67 -6.16 6.52 -3.30
C GLN A 67 -7.47 6.26 -4.06
N ARG A 68 -8.28 5.29 -3.62
CA ARG A 68 -9.59 4.98 -4.23
C ARG A 68 -10.59 6.12 -4.03
N LYS A 69 -10.63 6.73 -2.85
CA LYS A 69 -11.49 7.89 -2.57
C LYS A 69 -11.11 9.11 -3.42
N GLN A 70 -9.82 9.35 -3.62
CA GLN A 70 -9.34 10.47 -4.45
C GLN A 70 -9.67 10.32 -5.95
N LYS A 71 -9.83 9.09 -6.46
CA LYS A 71 -10.20 8.86 -7.87
C LYS A 71 -11.71 8.99 -8.16
N THR A 72 -12.55 9.21 -7.16
CA THR A 72 -14.01 9.34 -7.32
C THR A 72 -14.50 10.80 -7.18
N GLY A 73 -13.60 11.77 -7.04
CA GLY A 73 -13.91 13.21 -7.13
C GLY A 73 -13.46 13.78 -8.47
#